data_AF-J9BPP1-F1
#
_entry.id   AF-J9BPP1-F1
#
_cell.length_a   1.000
_cell.length_b   1.000
_cell.length_c   1.000
_cell.angle_alpha   90.00
_cell.angle_beta   90.00
_cell.angle_gamma   90.00
#
_symmetry.space_group_name_H-M   'P 1'
#
loop_
_entity.id
_entity.type
_entity.pdbx_description
1 polymer ?
#
loop_
_entity_poly.entity_id
_entity_poly.type
_entity_poly.pdbx_seq_one_letter_code
_entity_poly.pdbx_strand_id
1 'polypeptide(L)'
;CKEDTPEAHYFREQGIQPAPAPEGFFVYNYGSTGIFRRKNWMVTLKGYTTDVWGSEIYVKDNRYGRYQSYGSVQIMGQPSRKASG
;
A
#
# COMPACT_ATOMS: atom_id res chain seq x y z
N CYS A 1 11.71 -12.18 6.12
CA CYS A 1 11.10 -13.11 5.16
C CYS A 1 11.30 -14.53 5.67
N LYS A 2 10.22 -15.32 5.78
CA LYS A 2 10.31 -16.74 6.21
C LYS A 2 10.47 -17.69 5.03
N GLU A 3 10.43 -17.17 3.80
CA GLU A 3 10.59 -17.96 2.58
C GLU A 3 12.06 -18.05 2.22
N ASP A 4 12.46 -19.27 1.84
CA ASP A 4 13.83 -19.60 1.50
C ASP A 4 13.96 -19.64 -0.03
N THR A 5 14.17 -18.46 -0.62
CA THR A 5 14.33 -18.29 -2.06
C THR A 5 15.79 -18.04 -2.41
N PRO A 6 16.26 -18.40 -3.62
CA PRO A 6 17.62 -18.12 -4.07
C PRO A 6 18.03 -16.64 -3.91
N GLU A 7 17.10 -15.71 -4.14
CA GLU A 7 17.32 -14.27 -3.99
C GLU A 7 17.50 -13.88 -2.53
N ALA A 8 16.75 -14.49 -1.61
CA ALA A 8 16.90 -14.26 -0.18
C ALA A 8 18.27 -14.75 0.32
N HIS A 9 18.80 -15.86 -0.21
CA HIS A 9 20.18 -16.30 0.05
C HIS A 9 21.19 -15.29 -0.48
N TYR A 10 21.07 -14.89 -1.75
CA TYR A 10 21.96 -13.91 -2.36
C TYR A 10 22.06 -12.62 -1.53
N PHE A 11 20.93 -12.04 -1.12
CA PHE A 11 20.94 -10.81 -0.33
C PHE A 11 21.54 -11.00 1.08
N ARG A 12 21.31 -12.17 1.72
CA ARG A 12 21.93 -12.50 3.02
C ARG A 12 23.45 -12.67 2.89
N GLU A 13 23.92 -13.33 1.83
CA GLU A 13 25.35 -13.51 1.53
C GLU A 13 26.05 -12.18 1.25
N GLN A 14 25.37 -11.26 0.57
CA GLN A 14 25.84 -9.88 0.38
C GLN A 14 25.76 -9.03 1.67
N GLY A 15 25.26 -9.58 2.79
CA GLY A 15 25.17 -8.89 4.07
C GLY A 15 24.06 -7.83 4.15
N ILE A 16 23.14 -7.81 3.19
CA ILE A 16 22.05 -6.81 3.13
C ILE A 16 21.05 -7.07 4.25
N GLN A 17 20.84 -6.05 5.08
CA GLN A 17 19.90 -6.11 6.20
C GLN A 17 18.53 -5.54 5.80
N PRO A 18 17.42 -6.04 6.39
CA PRO A 18 16.11 -5.46 6.20
C PRO A 18 16.09 -3.97 6.55
N ALA A 19 15.55 -3.15 5.65
CA ALA A 19 15.36 -1.74 5.92
C ALA A 19 14.31 -1.54 7.05
N PRO A 20 14.46 -0.52 7.90
CA PRO A 20 13.40 -0.14 8.83
C PRO A 20 12.15 0.30 8.06
N ALA A 21 10.99 0.23 8.69
CA ALA A 21 9.77 0.76 8.10
C ALA A 21 9.93 2.28 7.85
N PRO A 22 9.63 2.78 6.65
CA PRO A 22 9.74 4.21 6.38
C PRO A 22 8.71 4.96 7.21
N GLU A 23 9.08 6.16 7.66
CA GLU A 23 8.25 7.06 8.46
C GLU A 23 8.04 8.40 7.76
N GLY A 24 6.91 9.06 8.05
CA GLY A 24 6.56 10.37 7.51
C GLY A 24 5.33 10.34 6.61
N PHE A 25 5.16 11.41 5.82
CA PHE A 25 4.04 11.58 4.90
C PHE A 25 4.56 11.71 3.46
N PHE A 26 4.08 10.87 2.57
CA PHE A 26 4.47 10.78 1.17
C PHE A 26 3.29 11.17 0.29
N VAL A 27 3.50 12.13 -0.61
CA VAL A 27 2.46 12.67 -1.48
C VAL A 27 2.63 12.11 -2.90
N TYR A 28 1.58 11.50 -3.44
CA TYR A 28 1.54 10.91 -4.78
C TYR A 28 0.36 11.48 -5.58
N ASN A 29 0.44 12.76 -5.92
CA ASN A 29 -0.66 13.49 -6.57
C ASN A 29 -1.02 12.97 -7.96
N TYR A 30 -0.07 12.41 -8.72
CA TYR A 30 -0.35 11.74 -10.00
C TYR A 30 -1.23 10.48 -9.86
N GLY A 31 -1.44 10.00 -8.64
CA GLY A 31 -2.44 8.97 -8.32
C GLY A 31 -3.50 9.44 -7.33
N SER A 32 -3.64 10.75 -7.10
CA SER A 32 -4.53 11.35 -6.08
C SER A 32 -4.43 10.65 -4.72
N THR A 33 -3.20 10.32 -4.30
CA THR A 33 -2.93 9.45 -3.16
C THR A 33 -1.96 10.10 -2.17
N GLY A 34 -2.19 9.91 -0.88
CA GLY A 34 -1.25 10.24 0.19
C GLY A 34 -1.01 9.03 1.09
N ILE A 35 0.24 8.82 1.49
CA ILE A 35 0.63 7.74 2.39
C ILE A 35 1.25 8.32 3.66
N PHE A 36 0.64 8.08 4.81
CA PHE A 36 1.27 8.33 6.11
C PHE A 36 1.82 7.03 6.68
N ARG A 37 3.01 7.07 7.27
CA ARG A 37 3.62 5.92 7.95
C ARG A 37 4.24 6.32 9.28
N ARG A 38 4.03 5.48 10.28
CA ARG A 38 4.68 5.61 11.60
C ARG A 38 4.83 4.24 12.21
N LYS A 39 6.02 3.89 12.72
CA LYS A 39 6.30 2.53 13.20
C LYS A 39 5.87 1.48 12.14
N ASN A 40 5.10 0.48 12.56
CA ASN A 40 4.69 -0.65 11.74
C ASN A 40 3.24 -0.53 11.23
N TRP A 41 2.70 0.69 11.14
CA TRP A 41 1.39 0.93 10.54
C TRP A 41 1.44 2.09 9.54
N MET A 42 0.45 2.11 8.64
CA MET A 42 0.31 3.12 7.62
C MET A 42 -1.14 3.52 7.39
N VAL A 43 -1.34 4.71 6.83
CA VAL A 43 -2.62 5.18 6.32
C VAL A 43 -2.47 5.47 4.84
N THR A 44 -3.37 4.91 4.04
CA THR A 44 -3.58 5.29 2.65
C THR A 44 -4.78 6.23 2.57
N LEU A 45 -4.55 7.42 2.04
CA LEU A 45 -5.57 8.37 1.65
C LEU A 45 -5.71 8.32 0.13
N LYS A 46 -6.92 8.05 -0.39
CA LYS A 46 -7.14 8.06 -1.84
C LYS A 46 -8.39 8.85 -2.23
N GLY A 47 -8.16 9.82 -3.11
CA GLY A 47 -9.18 10.59 -3.81
C GLY A 47 -9.21 10.26 -5.31
N TYR A 48 -9.99 11.04 -6.05
CA TYR A 48 -9.99 11.06 -7.51
C TYR A 48 -10.22 12.49 -8.01
N THR A 49 -9.88 12.74 -9.27
CA THR A 49 -9.99 14.06 -9.92
C THR A 49 -10.47 13.88 -11.36
N THR A 50 -10.39 14.93 -12.18
CA THR A 50 -10.60 14.82 -13.64
C THR A 50 -9.52 13.97 -14.32
N ASP A 51 -8.30 13.93 -13.75
CA ASP A 51 -7.13 13.27 -14.36
C ASP A 51 -6.86 11.86 -13.80
N VAL A 52 -7.47 11.52 -12.66
CA VAL A 52 -7.31 10.23 -11.98
C VAL A 52 -8.68 9.63 -11.72
N TRP A 53 -8.96 8.45 -12.29
CA TRP A 53 -10.25 7.78 -12.16
C TRP A 53 -10.50 7.25 -10.73
N GLY A 54 -11.77 7.27 -10.32
CA GLY A 54 -12.21 6.79 -9.01
C GLY A 54 -11.98 5.29 -8.80
N SER A 55 -12.37 4.49 -9.79
CA SER A 55 -12.22 3.03 -9.77
C SER A 55 -12.16 2.51 -11.19
N GLU A 56 -11.34 1.51 -11.43
CA GLU A 56 -11.39 0.74 -12.68
C GLU A 56 -12.45 -0.36 -12.53
N ILE A 57 -13.41 -0.46 -13.46
CA ILE A 57 -14.54 -1.40 -13.39
C ILE A 57 -14.71 -2.12 -14.72
N TYR A 58 -14.71 -3.46 -14.69
CA TYR A 58 -14.95 -4.31 -15.86
C TYR A 58 -16.22 -5.16 -15.69
N VAL A 59 -16.53 -6.01 -16.68
CA VAL A 59 -17.74 -6.86 -16.67
C VAL A 59 -17.74 -7.85 -15.51
N LYS A 60 -16.58 -8.37 -15.12
CA LYS A 60 -16.44 -9.38 -14.06
C LYS A 60 -15.68 -8.89 -12.83
N ASP A 61 -15.19 -7.64 -12.84
CA ASP A 61 -14.26 -7.12 -11.83
C ASP A 61 -14.74 -5.78 -11.27
N ASN A 62 -14.57 -5.62 -9.97
CA ASN A 62 -14.83 -4.37 -9.24
C ASN A 62 -16.25 -3.79 -9.44
N ARG A 63 -17.27 -4.63 -9.65
CA ARG A 63 -18.67 -4.23 -9.91
C ARG A 63 -19.27 -3.32 -8.84
N TYR A 64 -18.77 -3.41 -7.61
CA TYR A 64 -19.22 -2.64 -6.45
C TYR A 64 -18.21 -1.59 -5.99
N GLY A 65 -17.17 -1.33 -6.79
CA GLY A 65 -16.05 -0.45 -6.45
C GLY A 65 -16.36 1.04 -6.45
N ARG A 66 -17.61 1.48 -6.61
CA ARG A 66 -17.97 2.89 -6.82
C ARG A 66 -17.28 3.84 -5.83
N TYR A 67 -17.14 3.44 -4.57
CA TYR A 67 -16.62 4.29 -3.49
C TYR A 67 -15.14 4.07 -3.14
N GLN A 68 -14.38 3.34 -3.97
CA GLN A 68 -12.98 2.98 -3.66
C GLN A 68 -12.07 4.20 -3.42
N SER A 69 -12.35 5.33 -4.08
CA SER A 69 -11.56 6.57 -3.96
C SER A 69 -12.37 7.77 -3.46
N TYR A 70 -13.51 7.55 -2.78
CA TYR A 70 -14.37 8.63 -2.26
C TYR A 70 -13.79 9.23 -0.98
N GLY A 71 -12.55 9.74 -1.03
CA GLY A 71 -11.81 10.19 0.14
C GLY A 71 -11.54 9.04 1.11
N SER A 72 -11.21 7.86 0.58
CA SER A 72 -11.03 6.67 1.41
C SER A 72 -9.79 6.79 2.30
N VAL A 73 -9.93 6.33 3.54
CA VAL A 73 -8.88 6.35 4.57
C VAL A 73 -8.68 4.93 5.08
N GLN A 74 -7.71 4.22 4.51
CA GLN A 74 -7.41 2.84 4.92
C GLN A 74 -6.21 2.82 5.86
N ILE A 75 -6.41 2.27 7.06
CA ILE A 75 -5.34 2.03 8.03
C ILE A 75 -4.89 0.57 7.91
N MET A 76 -3.59 0.35 7.78
CA MET A 76 -3.01 -1.01 7.71
C MET A 76 -1.90 -1.15 8.73
N GLY A 77 -2.03 -2.17 9.59
CA GLY A 77 -0.99 -2.60 10.53
C GLY A 77 -0.26 -3.85 10.04
N GLN A 78 0.84 -4.18 10.70
CA GLN A 78 1.44 -5.51 10.59
C GLN A 78 0.62 -6.55 11.37
N PRO A 79 0.61 -7.83 10.95
CA PRO A 79 1.39 -8.41 9.85
C PRO A 79 0.69 -8.39 8.48
N SER A 80 -0.61 -8.12 8.42
CA SER A 80 -1.38 -8.17 7.17
C SER A 80 -2.63 -7.30 7.21
N ARG A 81 -3.18 -6.99 6.03
CA ARG A 81 -4.49 -6.33 5.89
C ARG A 81 -5.59 -7.10 6.62
N LYS A 82 -5.63 -8.44 6.47
CA LYS A 82 -6.64 -9.29 7.12
C LYS A 82 -6.54 -9.25 8.65
N ALA A 83 -5.33 -9.05 9.18
CA ALA A 83 -5.08 -8.94 10.61
C ALA A 83 -5.30 -7.53 11.17
N SER A 84 -5.59 -6.53 10.33
CA SER A 84 -5.69 -5.11 10.74
C SER A 84 -7.08 -4.68 11.19
N GLY A 85 -8.06 -5.60 11.27
CA GLY A 85 -9.47 -5.32 11.56
C GLY A 85 -10.35 -5.41 10.32
#